data_AF-A0A7G7G6B4-F1
#
_entry.id   AF-A0A7G7G6B4-F1
#
_cell.length_a   1.000
_cell.length_b   1.000
_cell.length_c   1.000
_cell.angle_alpha   90.00
_cell.angle_beta   90.00
_cell.angle_gamma   90.00
#
_symmetry.space_group_name_H-M   'P 1'
#
loop_
_entity.id
_entity.type
_entity.pdbx_description
1 polymer ?
#
loop_
_entity_poly.entity_id
_entity_poly.type
_entity_poly.pdbx_seq_one_letter_code
_entity_poly.pdbx_strand_id
1 'polypeptide(L)'
;MRKLTTLFKKQGYACFLFYLLIHFSVSTQVLAQTATATNKPVIIGYVGGFRGLINTENISANKLTHINYAFVDVKGNRAFLTNLATDTTNFRKLNLLKKQNPELKILISLGGWAWSENFSDAVLSDTSRQAFAASCVRIMQENQLDGVDIDWEYPAIKGEEGNIYRPEDTQNFTLMFAAIRQELDKLGAQTGKKYLLTTAIPTFTDFINHTEMGKAQQYLDYINMMTYDYSGGQVAGHHTNLYASKKYDTKDYAAKAFKDYTALGIPASKLVMGLAFYGKGFNLAEAKKKGLGQKTTGTTQGGGYTMLKDSLINKNGYKAYRDKKAKAPYLYNAAEKKFITYEDEESVREKCKFVLDNKLAGVMFWEYNSDPKEYLLDEVNRNLNKGVTQ
;
A
#
# COMPACT_ATOMS: atom_id res chain seq x y z
N MET A 1 -16.16 -91.28 23.84
CA MET A 1 -16.97 -92.36 23.21
C MET A 1 -18.43 -92.14 23.60
N ARG A 2 -19.28 -91.42 22.87
CA ARG A 2 -20.08 -91.76 21.67
C ARG A 2 -21.10 -90.59 21.62
N LYS A 3 -21.57 -89.98 20.54
CA LYS A 3 -21.45 -90.13 19.09
C LYS A 3 -21.78 -88.76 18.46
N LEU A 4 -21.15 -88.48 17.32
CA LEU A 4 -21.58 -87.55 16.25
C LEU A 4 -23.05 -87.85 15.82
N THR A 5 -23.83 -87.01 15.10
CA THR A 5 -23.62 -86.56 13.70
C THR A 5 -24.79 -85.65 13.25
N THR A 6 -24.50 -84.48 12.63
CA THR A 6 -25.03 -83.90 11.34
C THR A 6 -26.55 -83.76 11.07
N LEU A 7 -27.16 -82.83 10.31
CA LEU A 7 -26.73 -81.78 9.34
C LEU A 7 -27.98 -80.96 8.88
N PHE A 8 -27.73 -79.74 8.36
CA PHE A 8 -28.39 -79.04 7.24
C PHE A 8 -29.61 -78.08 7.38
N LYS A 9 -29.26 -76.79 7.11
CA LYS A 9 -29.78 -75.85 6.07
C LYS A 9 -31.05 -74.99 6.30
N LYS A 10 -30.75 -73.69 6.33
CA LYS A 10 -31.25 -72.58 5.48
C LYS A 10 -32.41 -71.69 5.97
N GLN A 11 -32.04 -70.40 6.03
CA GLN A 11 -32.77 -69.19 5.61
C GLN A 11 -33.87 -68.62 6.51
N GLY A 12 -33.62 -67.37 6.93
CA GLY A 12 -34.61 -66.30 6.74
C GLY A 12 -34.93 -65.46 7.98
N TYR A 13 -34.50 -64.19 7.94
CA TYR A 13 -35.15 -63.02 8.54
C TYR A 13 -35.19 -62.97 10.08
N ALA A 14 -34.24 -62.28 10.73
CA ALA A 14 -34.27 -60.84 11.00
C ALA A 14 -35.37 -60.42 12.01
N CYS A 15 -34.98 -60.27 13.28
CA CYS A 15 -35.50 -59.24 14.20
C CYS A 15 -34.45 -58.99 15.29
N PHE A 16 -33.72 -57.90 15.13
CA PHE A 16 -32.68 -57.42 16.02
C PHE A 16 -33.28 -56.77 17.28
N LEU A 17 -32.70 -57.10 18.42
CA LEU A 17 -32.92 -56.43 19.70
C LEU A 17 -32.52 -54.95 19.60
N PHE A 18 -33.42 -54.07 20.04
CA PHE A 18 -33.14 -52.67 20.34
C PHE A 18 -32.22 -52.58 21.57
N TYR A 19 -30.93 -52.32 21.35
CA TYR A 19 -30.05 -51.73 22.36
C TYR A 19 -30.03 -50.21 22.14
N LEU A 20 -30.60 -49.48 23.09
CA LEU A 20 -30.60 -48.02 23.12
C LEU A 20 -29.19 -47.52 23.52
N LEU A 21 -28.33 -47.25 22.54
CA LEU A 21 -27.07 -46.54 22.75
C LEU A 21 -27.36 -45.03 22.83
N ILE A 22 -27.33 -44.47 24.04
CA ILE A 22 -27.32 -43.03 24.26
C ILE A 22 -25.96 -42.49 23.80
N HIS A 23 -25.89 -41.98 22.58
CA HIS A 23 -24.77 -41.16 22.12
C HIS A 23 -24.96 -39.74 22.64
N PHE A 24 -24.14 -39.34 23.61
CA PHE A 24 -23.93 -37.94 23.95
C PHE A 24 -23.08 -37.31 22.85
N SER A 25 -23.73 -36.81 21.79
CA SER A 25 -23.11 -35.88 20.84
C SER A 25 -23.03 -34.51 21.50
N VAL A 26 -21.90 -34.19 22.12
CA VAL A 26 -21.56 -32.81 22.50
C VAL A 26 -21.22 -32.08 21.20
N SER A 27 -22.25 -31.52 20.56
CA SER A 27 -22.08 -30.53 19.51
C SER A 27 -21.61 -29.23 20.16
N THR A 28 -20.29 -29.04 20.20
CA THR A 28 -19.70 -27.72 20.43
C THR A 28 -20.05 -26.82 19.25
N GLN A 29 -21.19 -26.14 19.33
CA GLN A 29 -21.43 -24.96 18.53
C GLN A 29 -20.40 -23.91 18.95
N VAL A 30 -19.32 -23.81 18.18
CA VAL A 30 -18.48 -22.62 18.17
C VAL A 30 -19.38 -21.50 17.65
N LEU A 31 -19.93 -20.71 18.56
CA LEU A 31 -20.44 -19.38 18.23
C LEU A 31 -19.23 -18.61 17.69
N ALA A 32 -19.11 -18.54 16.37
CA ALA A 32 -18.29 -17.53 15.72
C ALA A 32 -18.88 -16.19 16.13
N GLN A 33 -18.31 -15.60 17.18
CA GLN A 33 -18.59 -14.24 17.57
C GLN A 33 -17.99 -13.36 16.48
N THR A 34 -18.77 -13.10 15.43
CA THR A 34 -18.49 -12.02 14.48
C THR A 34 -18.73 -10.72 15.22
N ALA A 35 -17.80 -10.37 16.10
CA ALA A 35 -17.57 -8.98 16.43
C ALA A 35 -17.20 -8.31 15.09
N THR A 36 -18.18 -7.68 14.46
CA THR A 36 -17.94 -6.72 13.39
C THR A 36 -17.23 -5.52 14.02
N ALA A 37 -15.96 -5.70 14.36
CA ALA A 37 -15.05 -4.58 14.49
C ALA A 37 -15.02 -3.95 13.09
N THR A 38 -15.73 -2.85 12.92
CA THR A 38 -15.51 -1.98 11.77
C THR A 38 -14.08 -1.48 11.92
N ASN A 39 -13.13 -2.19 11.29
CA ASN A 39 -11.72 -1.82 11.37
C ASN A 39 -11.60 -0.36 10.93
N LYS A 40 -11.09 0.45 11.85
CA LYS A 40 -10.81 1.87 11.61
C LYS A 40 -9.91 1.98 10.37
N PRO A 41 -10.21 2.88 9.41
CA PRO A 41 -9.39 3.02 8.23
C PRO A 41 -7.93 3.31 8.61
N VAL A 42 -6.98 2.66 7.94
CA VAL A 42 -5.57 2.95 8.12
C VAL A 42 -5.22 4.31 7.49
N ILE A 43 -4.37 5.05 8.19
CA ILE A 43 -3.66 6.24 7.70
C ILE A 43 -2.18 5.89 7.75
N ILE A 44 -1.59 5.68 6.57
CA ILE A 44 -0.19 5.26 6.40
C ILE A 44 0.62 6.43 5.86
N GLY A 45 1.59 6.91 6.64
CA GLY A 45 2.49 7.99 6.22
C GLY A 45 3.87 7.46 5.82
N TYR A 46 4.34 7.80 4.61
CA TYR A 46 5.74 7.59 4.25
C TYR A 46 6.64 8.66 4.88
N VAL A 47 7.75 8.22 5.47
CA VAL A 47 8.76 9.11 6.09
C VAL A 47 10.14 8.77 5.53
N GLY A 48 10.76 9.73 4.83
CA GLY A 48 12.02 9.52 4.12
C GLY A 48 13.26 9.59 5.02
N GLY A 49 13.79 8.44 5.41
CA GLY A 49 15.11 8.27 6.03
C GLY A 49 16.30 8.52 5.11
N PHE A 50 16.11 8.47 3.79
CA PHE A 50 17.14 8.82 2.79
C PHE A 50 17.59 10.29 2.85
N ARG A 51 16.95 11.14 3.68
CA ARG A 51 17.35 12.54 3.94
C ARG A 51 18.19 12.71 5.21
N GLY A 52 18.61 11.62 5.85
CA GLY A 52 19.37 11.66 7.09
C GLY A 52 18.49 11.47 8.33
N LEU A 53 18.83 12.15 9.43
CA LEU A 53 18.09 12.03 10.69
C LEU A 53 16.69 12.64 10.57
N ILE A 54 15.66 11.85 10.88
CA ILE A 54 14.27 12.30 10.92
C ILE A 54 14.07 13.20 12.15
N ASN A 55 13.44 14.35 11.91
CA ASN A 55 12.88 15.16 13.00
C ASN A 55 11.48 14.64 13.36
N THR A 56 11.44 13.76 14.36
CA THR A 56 10.20 13.12 14.82
C THR A 56 9.28 14.07 15.61
N GLU A 57 9.78 15.23 16.07
CA GLU A 57 8.94 16.26 16.71
C GLU A 57 7.92 16.86 15.74
N ASN A 58 8.21 16.80 14.43
CA ASN A 58 7.31 17.26 13.38
C ASN A 58 6.26 16.20 12.98
N ILE A 59 6.28 15.00 13.59
CA ILE A 59 5.35 13.92 13.25
C ILE A 59 4.25 13.84 14.29
N SER A 60 3.03 14.20 13.90
CA SER A 60 1.80 14.01 14.66
C SER A 60 1.39 12.54 14.68
N ALA A 61 2.03 11.74 15.54
CA ALA A 61 1.82 10.29 15.65
C ALA A 61 0.35 9.89 15.89
N ASN A 62 -0.43 10.72 16.59
CA ASN A 62 -1.85 10.50 16.85
C ASN A 62 -2.74 10.65 15.61
N LYS A 63 -2.21 11.20 14.52
CA LYS A 63 -2.92 11.30 13.24
C LYS A 63 -2.65 10.12 12.32
N LEU A 64 -1.68 9.27 12.66
CA LEU A 64 -1.28 8.11 11.88
C LEU A 64 -1.68 6.81 12.55
N THR A 65 -1.84 5.78 11.73
CA THR A 65 -1.95 4.40 12.21
C THR A 65 -0.69 3.61 11.88
N HIS A 66 -0.03 3.96 10.76
CA HIS A 66 1.18 3.31 10.28
C HIS A 66 2.18 4.35 9.78
N ILE A 67 3.46 4.05 9.93
CA ILE A 67 4.57 4.73 9.26
C ILE A 67 5.31 3.71 8.40
N ASN A 68 5.50 4.04 7.12
CA ASN A 68 6.44 3.34 6.26
C ASN A 68 7.75 4.13 6.21
N TYR A 69 8.83 3.56 6.75
CA TYR A 69 10.16 4.16 6.69
C TYR A 69 10.77 3.93 5.31
N ALA A 70 10.93 5.02 4.55
CA ALA A 70 11.50 5.02 3.22
C ALA A 70 12.99 5.41 3.26
N PHE A 71 13.93 4.55 2.90
CA PHE A 71 13.76 3.16 2.52
C PHE A 71 14.90 2.32 3.09
N VAL A 72 14.74 1.01 2.98
CA VAL A 72 15.79 0.01 3.11
C VAL A 72 16.11 -0.48 1.70
N ASP A 73 17.39 -0.64 1.38
CA ASP A 73 17.86 -1.02 0.04
C ASP A 73 17.95 -2.55 -0.10
N VAL A 74 18.19 -3.04 -1.32
CA VAL A 74 18.45 -4.44 -1.64
C VAL A 74 19.87 -4.56 -2.19
N LYS A 75 20.73 -5.32 -1.51
CA LYS A 75 22.13 -5.52 -1.92
C LYS A 75 22.58 -6.95 -1.66
N GLY A 76 23.16 -7.59 -2.68
CA GLY A 76 23.66 -8.96 -2.56
C GLY A 76 22.57 -9.96 -2.13
N ASN A 77 21.39 -9.86 -2.75
CA ASN A 77 20.19 -10.66 -2.49
C ASN A 77 19.64 -10.55 -1.06
N ARG A 78 19.88 -9.42 -0.38
CA ARG A 78 19.47 -9.18 1.01
C ARG A 78 19.00 -7.75 1.17
N ALA A 79 18.07 -7.54 2.11
CA ALA A 79 17.77 -6.23 2.66
C ALA A 79 19.04 -5.61 3.28
N PHE A 80 19.25 -4.32 3.02
CA PHE A 80 20.49 -3.62 3.34
C PHE A 80 20.21 -2.19 3.83
N LEU A 81 20.78 -1.84 4.98
CA LEU A 81 20.76 -0.48 5.51
C LEU A 81 21.95 0.29 4.94
N THR A 82 21.69 1.20 3.99
CA THR A 82 22.74 1.99 3.33
C THR A 82 23.46 2.91 4.30
N ASN A 83 22.78 3.35 5.37
CA ASN A 83 23.38 4.13 6.45
C ASN A 83 22.97 3.57 7.81
N LEU A 84 23.56 2.44 8.18
CA LEU A 84 23.24 1.70 9.43
C LEU A 84 23.12 2.60 10.67
N ALA A 85 24.05 3.54 10.89
CA ALA A 85 24.01 4.42 12.06
C ALA A 85 22.82 5.38 12.04
N THR A 86 22.51 5.95 10.88
CA THR A 86 21.38 6.87 10.71
C THR A 86 20.05 6.12 10.77
N ASP A 87 19.94 5.00 10.05
CA ASP A 87 18.73 4.19 9.97
C ASP A 87 18.33 3.65 11.35
N THR A 88 19.27 3.05 12.08
CA THR A 88 19.00 2.56 13.45
C THR A 88 18.68 3.68 14.44
N THR A 89 19.21 4.89 14.23
CA THR A 89 18.82 6.07 15.02
C THR A 89 17.41 6.51 14.69
N ASN A 90 17.04 6.53 13.41
CA ASN A 90 15.71 6.85 12.95
C ASN A 90 14.68 5.83 13.48
N PHE A 91 14.96 4.53 13.41
CA PHE A 91 14.06 3.50 13.94
C PHE A 91 13.80 3.66 15.44
N ARG A 92 14.84 3.95 16.24
CA ARG A 92 14.68 4.24 17.67
C ARG A 92 13.82 5.49 17.91
N LYS A 93 14.06 6.58 17.16
CA LYS A 93 13.26 7.81 17.27
C LYS A 93 11.80 7.58 16.88
N LEU A 94 11.55 6.86 15.79
CA LEU A 94 10.20 6.53 15.34
C LEU A 94 9.48 5.64 16.36
N ASN A 95 10.15 4.65 16.95
CA ASN A 95 9.56 3.84 18.02
C ASN A 95 9.18 4.66 19.26
N LEU A 96 9.87 5.77 19.56
CA LEU A 96 9.48 6.66 20.65
C LEU A 96 8.13 7.35 20.43
N LEU A 97 7.69 7.51 19.16
CA LEU A 97 6.34 8.03 18.85
C LEU A 97 5.22 7.13 19.37
N LYS A 98 5.50 5.85 19.63
CA LYS A 98 4.54 4.93 20.27
C LYS A 98 4.17 5.35 21.70
N LYS A 99 4.94 6.24 22.34
CA LYS A 99 4.53 6.85 23.62
C LYS A 99 3.33 7.79 23.46
N GLN A 100 3.20 8.42 22.29
CA GLN A 100 2.07 9.29 21.96
C GLN A 100 0.90 8.45 21.43
N ASN A 101 1.19 7.48 20.56
CA ASN A 101 0.23 6.57 19.97
C ASN A 101 0.66 5.09 20.14
N PRO A 102 0.24 4.40 21.20
CA PRO A 102 0.65 3.01 21.47
C PRO A 102 0.24 1.99 20.41
N GLU A 103 -0.75 2.31 19.57
CA GLU A 103 -1.20 1.44 18.48
C GLU A 103 -0.44 1.63 17.17
N LEU A 104 0.39 2.69 17.07
CA LEU A 104 1.16 3.02 15.88
C LEU A 104 2.02 1.84 15.43
N LYS A 105 1.92 1.49 14.15
CA LYS A 105 2.75 0.47 13.51
C LYS A 105 3.81 1.13 12.65
N ILE A 106 5.01 0.56 12.66
CA ILE A 106 6.16 1.11 11.92
C ILE A 106 6.75 -0.01 11.09
N LEU A 107 6.78 0.17 9.78
CA LEU A 107 7.30 -0.81 8.83
C LEU A 107 8.56 -0.27 8.17
N ILE A 108 9.51 -1.14 7.86
CA ILE A 108 10.53 -0.83 6.85
C ILE A 108 9.89 -0.95 5.47
N SER A 109 10.08 0.04 4.61
CA SER A 109 9.73 -0.05 3.20
C SER A 109 11.01 -0.31 2.40
N LEU A 110 11.04 -1.43 1.67
CA LEU A 110 12.18 -1.80 0.84
C LEU A 110 11.99 -1.32 -0.58
N GLY A 111 13.04 -0.74 -1.17
CA GLY A 111 13.05 -0.32 -2.56
C GLY A 111 12.63 1.13 -2.76
N GLY A 112 11.51 1.32 -3.45
CA GLY A 112 11.10 2.56 -4.09
C GLY A 112 11.79 2.75 -5.44
N TRP A 113 11.42 3.83 -6.13
CA TRP A 113 11.91 4.17 -7.47
C TRP A 113 13.42 3.97 -7.67
N ALA A 114 14.24 4.47 -6.74
CA ALA A 114 15.70 4.50 -6.87
C ALA A 114 16.44 3.24 -6.38
N TRP A 115 15.80 2.39 -5.57
CA TRP A 115 16.44 1.22 -4.93
C TRP A 115 15.76 -0.10 -5.32
N SER A 116 15.14 -0.12 -6.50
CA SER A 116 14.50 -1.32 -7.05
C SER A 116 15.41 -2.17 -7.94
N GLU A 117 16.66 -1.75 -8.18
CA GLU A 117 17.60 -2.37 -9.13
C GLU A 117 17.79 -3.87 -8.89
N ASN A 118 17.90 -4.28 -7.63
CA ASN A 118 18.37 -5.61 -7.24
C ASN A 118 17.26 -6.59 -6.83
N PHE A 119 15.98 -6.22 -6.94
CA PHE A 119 14.89 -7.13 -6.53
C PHE A 119 14.86 -8.40 -7.37
N SER A 120 14.94 -8.29 -8.70
CA SER A 120 14.84 -9.45 -9.59
C SER A 120 15.88 -10.52 -9.24
N ASP A 121 17.13 -10.13 -8.94
CA ASP A 121 18.18 -11.05 -8.47
C ASP A 121 17.90 -11.61 -7.07
N ALA A 122 17.44 -10.75 -6.16
CA ALA A 122 17.12 -11.13 -4.78
C ALA A 122 16.05 -12.23 -4.69
N VAL A 123 15.15 -12.31 -5.67
CA VAL A 123 14.03 -13.26 -5.66
C VAL A 123 14.12 -14.38 -6.70
N LEU A 124 15.17 -14.38 -7.53
CA LEU A 124 15.31 -15.26 -8.70
C LEU A 124 15.26 -16.76 -8.39
N SER A 125 15.82 -17.18 -7.26
CA SER A 125 15.93 -18.57 -6.83
C SER A 125 15.34 -18.77 -5.44
N ASP A 126 14.97 -20.00 -5.10
CA ASP A 126 14.47 -20.33 -3.75
C ASP A 126 15.47 -19.93 -2.66
N THR A 127 16.76 -20.20 -2.88
CA THR A 127 17.82 -19.85 -1.93
C THR A 127 17.98 -18.33 -1.78
N SER A 128 18.04 -17.57 -2.88
CA SER A 128 18.18 -16.11 -2.80
C SER A 128 16.95 -15.46 -2.17
N ARG A 129 15.75 -15.94 -2.53
CA ARG A 129 14.48 -15.43 -2.02
C ARG A 129 14.30 -15.67 -0.53
N GLN A 130 14.70 -16.84 -0.03
CA GLN A 130 14.69 -17.12 1.42
C GLN A 130 15.73 -16.28 2.17
N ALA A 131 16.92 -16.07 1.60
CA ALA A 131 17.92 -15.18 2.19
C ALA A 131 17.43 -13.72 2.24
N PHE A 132 16.76 -13.26 1.19
CA PHE A 132 16.12 -11.95 1.14
C PHE A 132 15.03 -11.82 2.21
N ALA A 133 14.08 -12.75 2.26
CA ALA A 133 13.01 -12.77 3.25
C ALA A 133 13.53 -12.73 4.70
N ALA A 134 14.46 -13.63 5.02
CA ALA A 134 15.08 -13.68 6.35
C ALA A 134 15.80 -12.38 6.71
N SER A 135 16.48 -11.74 5.76
CA SER A 135 17.17 -10.46 6.01
C SER A 135 16.20 -9.29 6.25
N CYS A 136 15.05 -9.25 5.57
CA CYS A 136 14.00 -8.27 5.82
C CYS A 136 13.47 -8.40 7.26
N VAL A 137 13.08 -9.61 7.65
CA VAL A 137 12.54 -9.91 8.99
C VAL A 137 13.59 -9.65 10.08
N ARG A 138 14.87 -9.94 9.82
CA ARG A 138 15.95 -9.63 10.76
C ARG A 138 16.08 -8.13 11.03
N ILE A 139 16.17 -7.29 9.99
CA ILE A 139 16.26 -5.83 10.18
C ILE A 139 15.05 -5.31 10.96
N MET A 140 13.85 -5.76 10.60
CA MET A 140 12.61 -5.41 11.31
C MET A 140 12.68 -5.80 12.78
N GLN A 141 13.07 -7.06 13.08
CA GLN A 141 13.12 -7.60 14.44
C GLN A 141 14.18 -6.90 15.31
N GLU A 142 15.41 -6.76 14.81
CA GLU A 142 16.53 -6.13 15.53
C GLU A 142 16.20 -4.67 15.91
N ASN A 143 15.37 -4.00 15.11
CA ASN A 143 14.96 -2.62 15.34
C ASN A 143 13.56 -2.49 15.97
N GLN A 144 12.95 -3.59 16.41
CA GLN A 144 11.66 -3.63 17.11
C GLN A 144 10.51 -2.96 16.31
N LEU A 145 10.48 -3.23 15.01
CA LEU A 145 9.47 -2.73 14.08
C LEU A 145 8.33 -3.73 13.91
N ASP A 146 7.23 -3.29 13.28
CA ASP A 146 5.95 -4.01 13.26
C ASP A 146 5.67 -4.73 11.94
N GLY A 147 6.49 -4.54 10.91
CA GLY A 147 6.31 -5.23 9.64
C GLY A 147 7.30 -4.84 8.55
N VAL A 148 7.05 -5.41 7.37
CA VAL A 148 7.83 -5.22 6.15
C VAL A 148 6.88 -4.75 5.04
N ASP A 149 7.27 -3.70 4.33
CA ASP A 149 6.62 -3.18 3.13
C ASP A 149 7.56 -3.34 1.94
N ILE A 150 7.06 -3.82 0.80
CA ILE A 150 7.84 -3.95 -0.44
C ILE A 150 7.34 -2.95 -1.49
N ASP A 151 8.24 -2.12 -1.99
CA ASP A 151 8.00 -1.17 -3.07
C ASP A 151 8.97 -1.48 -4.22
N TRP A 152 8.68 -2.54 -4.99
CA TRP A 152 9.48 -2.93 -6.15
C TRP A 152 8.93 -2.25 -7.41
N GLU A 153 9.72 -1.34 -7.97
CA GLU A 153 9.41 -0.56 -9.16
C GLU A 153 10.27 -0.94 -10.39
N TYR A 154 9.90 -1.91 -11.24
CA TYR A 154 8.73 -2.81 -11.18
C TYR A 154 9.14 -4.24 -11.58
N PRO A 155 8.45 -5.29 -11.10
CA PRO A 155 8.67 -6.66 -11.55
C PRO A 155 8.30 -6.84 -13.02
N ALA A 156 9.15 -7.58 -13.77
CA ALA A 156 8.94 -8.02 -15.15
C ALA A 156 8.82 -6.92 -16.23
N ILE A 157 8.76 -5.64 -15.83
CA ILE A 157 8.68 -4.50 -16.73
C ILE A 157 9.68 -3.43 -16.32
N LYS A 158 9.94 -2.49 -17.23
CA LYS A 158 10.90 -1.42 -17.00
C LYS A 158 10.44 -0.45 -15.90
N GLY A 159 11.31 -0.22 -14.92
CA GLY A 159 11.22 0.87 -13.95
C GLY A 159 12.25 1.97 -14.24
N GLU A 160 13.01 2.38 -13.21
CA GLU A 160 14.15 3.28 -13.39
C GLU A 160 15.21 2.66 -14.32
N GLU A 161 15.93 3.53 -15.04
CA GLU A 161 17.04 3.10 -15.88
C GLU A 161 18.16 2.46 -15.03
N GLY A 162 18.54 1.23 -15.38
CA GLY A 162 19.46 0.41 -14.60
C GLY A 162 18.79 -0.78 -13.92
N ASN A 163 17.47 -0.74 -13.69
CA ASN A 163 16.78 -1.83 -12.99
C ASN A 163 16.84 -3.15 -13.77
N ILE A 164 17.16 -4.22 -13.05
CA ILE A 164 17.10 -5.59 -13.57
C ILE A 164 15.66 -6.07 -13.48
N TYR A 165 15.11 -6.51 -14.61
CA TYR A 165 13.78 -7.11 -14.68
C TYR A 165 13.78 -8.32 -15.62
N ARG A 166 12.96 -9.31 -15.30
CA ARG A 166 12.86 -10.59 -16.01
C ARG A 166 11.40 -11.07 -16.10
N PRO A 167 11.01 -11.83 -17.13
CA PRO A 167 9.66 -12.39 -17.20
C PRO A 167 9.27 -13.20 -15.95
N GLU A 168 10.22 -13.93 -15.36
CA GLU A 168 10.06 -14.74 -14.15
C GLU A 168 9.70 -13.91 -12.90
N ASP A 169 9.96 -12.60 -12.91
CA ASP A 169 9.56 -11.71 -11.82
C ASP A 169 8.05 -11.77 -11.58
N THR A 170 7.25 -12.06 -12.61
CA THR A 170 5.79 -12.22 -12.49
C THR A 170 5.41 -13.21 -11.38
N GLN A 171 6.04 -14.40 -11.40
CA GLN A 171 5.82 -15.44 -10.39
C GLN A 171 6.68 -15.22 -9.15
N ASN A 172 7.92 -14.77 -9.32
CA ASN A 172 8.85 -14.55 -8.20
C ASN A 172 8.38 -13.44 -7.26
N PHE A 173 7.64 -12.44 -7.77
CA PHE A 173 6.99 -11.42 -6.96
C PHE A 173 5.98 -12.03 -5.96
N THR A 174 5.14 -12.97 -6.41
CA THR A 174 4.23 -13.72 -5.54
C THR A 174 4.97 -14.59 -4.54
N LEU A 175 5.99 -15.33 -5.00
CA LEU A 175 6.77 -16.22 -4.14
C LEU A 175 7.62 -15.46 -3.11
N MET A 176 8.00 -14.22 -3.42
CA MET A 176 8.70 -13.34 -2.49
C MET A 176 7.81 -13.02 -1.30
N PHE A 177 6.56 -12.62 -1.53
CA PHE A 177 5.62 -12.38 -0.43
C PHE A 177 5.31 -13.65 0.36
N ALA A 178 5.22 -14.81 -0.30
CA ALA A 178 5.06 -16.08 0.39
C ALA A 178 6.23 -16.35 1.36
N ALA A 179 7.47 -16.15 0.91
CA ALA A 179 8.66 -16.35 1.72
C ALA A 179 8.76 -15.36 2.89
N ILE A 180 8.48 -14.07 2.66
CA ILE A 180 8.48 -13.06 3.73
C ILE A 180 7.38 -13.37 4.75
N ARG A 181 6.17 -13.73 4.30
CA ARG A 181 5.05 -14.09 5.19
C ARG A 181 5.41 -15.27 6.07
N GLN A 182 6.05 -16.30 5.51
CA GLN A 182 6.51 -17.47 6.26
C GLN A 182 7.49 -17.10 7.38
N GLU A 183 8.49 -16.25 7.11
CA GLU A 183 9.45 -15.80 8.14
C GLU A 183 8.79 -14.92 9.20
N LEU A 184 7.86 -14.05 8.81
CA LEU A 184 7.09 -13.22 9.75
C LEU A 184 6.15 -14.08 10.63
N ASP A 185 5.53 -15.13 10.10
CA ASP A 185 4.66 -16.05 10.86
C ASP A 185 5.46 -16.88 11.86
N LYS A 186 6.65 -17.34 11.46
CA LYS A 186 7.59 -18.01 12.35
C LYS A 186 8.00 -17.11 13.51
N LEU A 187 8.35 -15.86 13.24
CA LEU A 187 8.67 -14.88 14.28
C LEU A 187 7.43 -14.57 15.16
N GLY A 188 6.25 -14.48 14.55
CA GLY A 188 5.00 -14.26 15.28
C GLY A 188 4.68 -15.38 16.26
N ALA A 189 4.88 -16.64 15.86
CA ALA A 189 4.72 -17.80 16.73
C ALA A 189 5.70 -17.80 17.93
N GLN A 190 6.91 -17.27 17.74
CA GLN A 190 7.91 -17.16 18.82
C GLN A 190 7.63 -16.01 19.79
N THR A 191 7.06 -14.91 19.30
CA THR A 191 6.92 -13.66 20.07
C THR A 191 5.49 -13.41 20.57
N GLY A 192 4.51 -14.18 20.08
CA GLY A 192 3.09 -13.95 20.34
C GLY A 192 2.54 -12.69 19.65
N LYS A 193 3.23 -12.15 18.64
CA LYS A 193 2.84 -10.92 17.93
C LYS A 193 2.47 -11.20 16.48
N LYS A 194 1.51 -10.44 15.95
CA LYS A 194 1.27 -10.38 14.50
C LYS A 194 2.17 -9.30 13.89
N TYR A 195 2.94 -9.69 12.87
CA TYR A 195 3.74 -8.75 12.06
C TYR A 195 3.09 -8.54 10.70
N LEU A 196 3.17 -7.30 10.21
CA LEU A 196 2.52 -6.87 8.97
C LEU A 196 3.39 -7.15 7.75
N LEU A 197 2.75 -7.53 6.65
CA LEU A 197 3.37 -7.55 5.32
C LEU A 197 2.53 -6.72 4.36
N THR A 198 3.11 -5.68 3.77
CA THR A 198 2.43 -4.78 2.84
C THR A 198 3.25 -4.58 1.57
N THR A 199 2.66 -3.92 0.57
CA THR A 199 3.36 -3.53 -0.64
C THR A 199 2.82 -2.24 -1.21
N ALA A 200 3.68 -1.42 -1.80
CA ALA A 200 3.30 -0.34 -2.70
C ALA A 200 3.36 -0.81 -4.15
N ILE A 201 2.33 -0.46 -4.93
CA ILE A 201 2.23 -0.85 -6.34
C ILE A 201 1.71 0.31 -7.20
N PRO A 202 2.19 0.46 -8.44
CA PRO A 202 1.55 1.36 -9.39
C PRO A 202 0.18 0.78 -9.80
N THR A 203 -0.64 1.57 -10.50
CA THR A 203 -2.01 1.13 -10.86
C THR A 203 -2.28 1.12 -12.37
N PHE A 204 -1.24 1.15 -13.20
CA PHE A 204 -1.40 1.06 -14.66
C PHE A 204 -1.57 -0.40 -15.09
N THR A 205 -2.31 -0.63 -16.18
CA THR A 205 -2.70 -1.97 -16.65
C THR A 205 -1.50 -2.90 -16.89
N ASP A 206 -0.37 -2.37 -17.36
CA ASP A 206 0.81 -3.18 -17.68
C ASP A 206 1.40 -3.88 -16.44
N PHE A 207 1.42 -3.22 -15.27
CA PHE A 207 1.84 -3.84 -14.01
C PHE A 207 0.91 -4.98 -13.60
N ILE A 208 -0.41 -4.79 -13.75
CA ILE A 208 -1.40 -5.83 -13.43
C ILE A 208 -1.20 -7.06 -14.32
N ASN A 209 -0.86 -6.87 -15.60
CA ASN A 209 -0.64 -7.96 -16.54
C ASN A 209 0.67 -8.73 -16.28
N HIS A 210 1.64 -8.12 -15.59
CA HIS A 210 2.96 -8.69 -15.29
C HIS A 210 3.13 -9.06 -13.81
N THR A 211 2.04 -9.12 -13.05
CA THR A 211 2.02 -9.58 -11.66
C THR A 211 0.82 -10.47 -11.38
N GLU A 212 0.95 -11.39 -10.43
CA GLU A 212 -0.18 -12.25 -10.02
C GLU A 212 -0.87 -11.70 -8.78
N MET A 213 -1.28 -10.43 -8.78
CA MET A 213 -1.77 -9.74 -7.58
C MET A 213 -2.98 -10.43 -6.90
N GLY A 214 -3.83 -11.12 -7.67
CA GLY A 214 -4.91 -11.95 -7.12
C GLY A 214 -4.40 -13.12 -6.25
N LYS A 215 -3.20 -13.65 -6.53
CA LYS A 215 -2.50 -14.66 -5.72
C LYS A 215 -1.65 -14.01 -4.63
N ALA A 216 -0.89 -12.97 -4.95
CA ALA A 216 0.02 -12.30 -4.00
C ALA A 216 -0.73 -11.72 -2.79
N GLN A 217 -1.95 -11.21 -2.99
CA GLN A 217 -2.76 -10.62 -1.92
C GLN A 217 -2.97 -11.52 -0.71
N GLN A 218 -2.95 -12.86 -0.87
CA GLN A 218 -3.20 -13.78 0.25
C GLN A 218 -2.16 -13.64 1.37
N TYR A 219 -0.95 -13.20 1.04
CA TYR A 219 0.16 -12.99 1.96
C TYR A 219 0.17 -11.59 2.58
N LEU A 220 -0.60 -10.65 2.01
CA LEU A 220 -0.55 -9.23 2.32
C LEU A 220 -1.66 -8.83 3.29
N ASP A 221 -1.31 -7.98 4.25
CA ASP A 221 -2.25 -7.27 5.11
C ASP A 221 -2.88 -6.10 4.36
N TYR A 222 -2.03 -5.27 3.70
CA TYR A 222 -2.46 -4.11 2.93
C TYR A 222 -1.68 -3.97 1.61
N ILE A 223 -2.36 -3.40 0.61
CA ILE A 223 -1.83 -3.06 -0.70
C ILE A 223 -1.99 -1.55 -0.89
N ASN A 224 -0.87 -0.83 -0.83
CA ASN A 224 -0.75 0.61 -0.98
C ASN A 224 -0.75 0.96 -2.47
N MET A 225 -1.93 1.25 -3.03
CA MET A 225 -2.04 1.63 -4.43
C MET A 225 -1.49 3.04 -4.63
N MET A 226 -0.43 3.18 -5.41
CA MET A 226 0.15 4.46 -5.81
C MET A 226 -0.77 5.15 -6.82
N THR A 227 -1.94 5.60 -6.36
CA THR A 227 -2.96 6.27 -7.17
C THR A 227 -2.61 7.72 -7.48
N TYR A 228 -1.37 7.92 -7.90
CA TYR A 228 -0.76 9.18 -8.28
C TYR A 228 0.25 8.91 -9.41
N ASP A 229 0.90 9.98 -9.88
CA ASP A 229 1.90 9.93 -10.96
C ASP A 229 1.41 9.47 -12.34
N TYR A 230 0.10 9.55 -12.59
CA TYR A 230 -0.53 9.19 -13.87
C TYR A 230 -0.11 10.04 -15.08
N SER A 231 0.44 11.23 -14.87
CA SER A 231 0.78 12.17 -15.93
C SER A 231 2.30 12.24 -16.14
N GLY A 232 2.75 11.72 -17.28
CA GLY A 232 4.17 11.57 -17.66
C GLY A 232 4.74 12.67 -18.57
N GLY A 233 4.06 13.81 -18.70
CA GLY A 233 4.69 15.02 -19.25
C GLY A 233 4.72 15.20 -20.76
N GLN A 234 3.87 14.51 -21.53
CA GLN A 234 3.54 14.88 -22.93
C GLN A 234 2.27 15.74 -23.03
N VAL A 235 1.37 15.57 -22.07
CA VAL A 235 0.13 16.34 -21.91
C VAL A 235 0.07 16.80 -20.46
N ALA A 236 -0.31 18.05 -20.23
CA ALA A 236 -0.58 18.59 -18.91
C ALA A 236 -1.91 18.02 -18.37
N GLY A 237 -1.85 16.77 -17.91
CA GLY A 237 -2.94 16.06 -17.25
C GLY A 237 -2.76 16.02 -15.73
N HIS A 238 -3.82 15.60 -15.04
CA HIS A 238 -3.78 15.35 -13.60
C HIS A 238 -2.91 14.13 -13.29
N HIS A 239 -2.07 14.23 -12.26
CA HIS A 239 -1.24 13.10 -11.83
C HIS A 239 -1.91 12.23 -10.76
N THR A 240 -2.91 12.74 -10.02
CA THR A 240 -3.48 12.07 -8.83
C THR A 240 -5.02 12.15 -8.78
N ASN A 241 -5.68 12.28 -9.94
CA ASN A 241 -7.14 12.43 -10.02
C ASN A 241 -7.92 11.19 -9.55
N LEU A 242 -9.05 11.43 -8.88
CA LEU A 242 -9.96 10.37 -8.43
C LEU A 242 -10.74 9.75 -9.60
N TYR A 243 -11.23 10.58 -10.51
CA TYR A 243 -11.99 10.15 -11.69
C TYR A 243 -11.37 10.66 -12.98
N ALA A 244 -11.78 10.09 -14.13
CA ALA A 244 -11.31 10.52 -15.44
C ALA A 244 -11.64 12.00 -15.73
N SER A 245 -10.69 12.73 -16.33
CA SER A 245 -10.97 14.03 -16.92
C SER A 245 -11.70 13.86 -18.25
N LYS A 246 -12.58 14.81 -18.58
CA LYS A 246 -13.17 14.92 -19.93
C LYS A 246 -12.39 15.84 -20.86
N LYS A 247 -11.25 16.37 -20.42
CA LYS A 247 -10.49 17.41 -21.14
C LYS A 247 -9.34 16.85 -21.99
N TYR A 248 -8.92 15.62 -21.72
CA TYR A 248 -7.89 14.88 -22.44
C TYR A 248 -8.16 13.38 -22.26
N ASP A 249 -7.49 12.55 -23.06
CA ASP A 249 -7.56 11.10 -22.92
C ASP A 249 -6.96 10.65 -21.58
N THR A 250 -7.83 10.25 -20.64
CA THR A 250 -7.41 9.87 -19.28
C THR A 250 -7.31 8.35 -19.20
N LYS A 251 -6.07 7.85 -19.13
CA LYS A 251 -5.79 6.41 -19.05
C LYS A 251 -5.98 5.84 -17.65
N ASP A 252 -5.46 6.56 -16.64
CA ASP A 252 -5.42 6.11 -15.26
C ASP A 252 -6.04 7.14 -14.30
N TYR A 253 -6.69 6.62 -13.25
CA TYR A 253 -7.35 7.38 -12.19
C TYR A 253 -7.69 6.45 -11.02
N ALA A 254 -7.80 7.00 -9.80
CA ALA A 254 -7.89 6.17 -8.59
C ALA A 254 -9.13 5.25 -8.54
N ALA A 255 -10.28 5.71 -9.04
CA ALA A 255 -11.49 4.88 -9.08
C ALA A 255 -11.38 3.70 -10.08
N LYS A 256 -10.60 3.86 -11.17
CA LYS A 256 -10.29 2.75 -12.08
C LYS A 256 -9.37 1.75 -11.41
N ALA A 257 -8.31 2.21 -10.74
CA ALA A 257 -7.42 1.34 -9.98
C ALA A 257 -8.19 0.45 -9.00
N PHE A 258 -9.07 1.05 -8.18
CA PHE A 258 -9.93 0.29 -7.27
C PHE A 258 -10.74 -0.79 -8.00
N LYS A 259 -11.39 -0.45 -9.12
CA LYS A 259 -12.17 -1.41 -9.92
C LYS A 259 -11.29 -2.53 -10.48
N ASP A 260 -10.12 -2.20 -11.01
CA ASP A 260 -9.24 -3.17 -11.66
C ASP A 260 -8.68 -4.17 -10.63
N TYR A 261 -8.23 -3.70 -9.46
CA TYR A 261 -7.71 -4.60 -8.41
C TYR A 261 -8.81 -5.44 -7.74
N THR A 262 -10.01 -4.89 -7.55
CA THR A 262 -11.14 -5.69 -7.03
C THR A 262 -11.60 -6.75 -8.05
N ALA A 263 -11.48 -6.48 -9.36
CA ALA A 263 -11.76 -7.47 -10.39
C ALA A 263 -10.79 -8.67 -10.39
N LEU A 264 -9.61 -8.54 -9.79
CA LEU A 264 -8.66 -9.64 -9.54
C LEU A 264 -9.04 -10.49 -8.30
N GLY A 265 -10.17 -10.18 -7.64
CA GLY A 265 -10.62 -10.86 -6.42
C GLY A 265 -9.98 -10.33 -5.13
N ILE A 266 -9.27 -9.19 -5.17
CA ILE A 266 -8.67 -8.60 -3.98
C ILE A 266 -9.77 -7.93 -3.13
N PRO A 267 -9.90 -8.27 -1.84
CA PRO A 267 -10.86 -7.61 -0.96
C PRO A 267 -10.59 -6.11 -0.85
N ALA A 268 -11.65 -5.28 -0.95
CA ALA A 268 -11.54 -3.84 -0.75
C ALA A 268 -10.86 -3.48 0.58
N SER A 269 -11.12 -4.26 1.64
CA SER A 269 -10.52 -4.10 2.96
C SER A 269 -9.01 -4.37 3.04
N LYS A 270 -8.35 -4.74 1.94
CA LYS A 270 -6.88 -4.80 1.80
C LYS A 270 -6.32 -3.66 0.94
N LEU A 271 -7.16 -2.94 0.20
CA LEU A 271 -6.73 -1.88 -0.71
C LEU A 271 -6.66 -0.54 0.03
N VAL A 272 -5.51 0.11 -0.05
CA VAL A 272 -5.23 1.42 0.54
C VAL A 272 -5.04 2.44 -0.59
N MET A 273 -5.80 3.54 -0.57
CA MET A 273 -5.74 4.57 -1.61
C MET A 273 -4.56 5.53 -1.40
N GLY A 274 -3.77 5.76 -2.44
CA GLY A 274 -2.65 6.71 -2.42
C GLY A 274 -3.07 8.17 -2.58
N LEU A 275 -2.48 9.03 -1.75
CA LEU A 275 -2.55 10.49 -1.80
C LEU A 275 -1.15 11.05 -2.09
N ALA A 276 -1.06 12.00 -3.00
CA ALA A 276 0.19 12.70 -3.28
C ALA A 276 0.22 14.03 -2.54
N PHE A 277 1.05 14.17 -1.51
CA PHE A 277 1.23 15.44 -0.79
C PHE A 277 2.14 16.42 -1.54
N TYR A 278 2.32 16.22 -2.83
CA TYR A 278 3.13 17.04 -3.74
C TYR A 278 2.39 17.27 -5.06
N GLY A 279 2.87 18.22 -5.84
CA GLY A 279 2.42 18.42 -7.22
C GLY A 279 3.45 18.01 -8.27
N LYS A 280 2.98 17.79 -9.50
CA LYS A 280 3.80 17.68 -10.70
C LYS A 280 3.60 18.90 -11.61
N GLY A 281 4.72 19.50 -12.03
CA GLY A 281 4.73 20.67 -12.89
C GLY A 281 5.04 20.33 -14.35
N PHE A 282 4.50 21.13 -15.27
CA PHE A 282 4.82 21.05 -16.70
C PHE A 282 4.99 22.44 -17.32
N ASN A 283 5.91 22.52 -18.27
CA ASN A 283 6.01 23.63 -19.21
C ASN A 283 5.06 23.37 -20.38
N LEU A 284 4.21 24.34 -20.71
CA LEU A 284 3.22 24.24 -21.77
C LEU A 284 3.76 24.81 -23.08
N ALA A 285 3.40 24.20 -24.20
CA ALA A 285 3.75 24.74 -25.52
C ALA A 285 3.03 26.10 -25.78
N GLU A 286 1.79 26.23 -25.29
CA GLU A 286 0.94 27.39 -25.51
C GLU A 286 0.23 27.83 -24.22
N ALA A 287 -0.23 29.08 -24.18
CA ALA A 287 -1.04 29.61 -23.08
C ALA A 287 -2.55 29.60 -23.44
N LYS A 288 -3.18 28.43 -23.53
CA LYS A 288 -4.63 28.33 -23.83
C LYS A 288 -5.33 27.37 -22.87
N LYS A 289 -6.67 27.34 -22.90
CA LYS A 289 -7.51 26.35 -22.18
C LYS A 289 -7.19 26.20 -20.68
N LYS A 290 -6.57 27.20 -20.06
CA LYS A 290 -6.09 27.14 -18.67
C LYS A 290 -5.10 25.98 -18.45
N GLY A 291 -4.29 25.62 -19.45
CA GLY A 291 -3.24 24.60 -19.38
C GLY A 291 -3.69 23.14 -19.42
N LEU A 292 -4.85 22.79 -18.83
CA LEU A 292 -5.29 21.41 -18.71
C LEU A 292 -5.53 20.75 -20.10
N GLY A 293 -4.90 19.59 -20.31
CA GLY A 293 -4.98 18.84 -21.56
C GLY A 293 -4.15 19.40 -22.71
N GLN A 294 -3.29 20.40 -22.46
CA GLN A 294 -2.39 20.94 -23.48
C GLN A 294 -1.11 20.14 -23.61
N LYS A 295 -0.49 20.20 -24.80
CA LYS A 295 0.86 19.66 -25.04
C LYS A 295 1.89 20.38 -24.17
N THR A 296 2.84 19.61 -23.67
CA THR A 296 3.93 20.08 -22.82
C THR A 296 5.26 20.02 -23.57
N THR A 297 6.19 20.90 -23.20
CA THR A 297 7.57 20.92 -23.72
C THR A 297 8.58 20.32 -22.74
N GLY A 298 8.12 19.96 -21.54
CA GLY A 298 8.93 19.33 -20.51
C GLY A 298 8.24 19.35 -19.15
N THR A 299 8.82 18.64 -18.19
CA THR A 299 8.41 18.67 -16.78
C THR A 299 9.09 19.84 -16.05
N THR A 300 8.47 20.28 -14.96
CA THR A 300 9.07 21.22 -14.00
C THR A 300 8.65 20.83 -12.58
N GLN A 301 9.26 21.47 -11.58
CA GLN A 301 8.97 21.15 -10.19
C GLN A 301 7.56 21.61 -9.81
N GLY A 302 6.76 20.71 -9.22
CA GLY A 302 5.53 21.09 -8.53
C GLY A 302 5.81 21.41 -7.06
N GLY A 303 6.47 20.50 -6.35
CA GLY A 303 6.87 20.67 -4.95
C GLY A 303 5.81 20.20 -3.96
N GLY A 304 6.16 20.19 -2.66
CA GLY A 304 5.28 19.75 -1.59
C GLY A 304 4.09 20.69 -1.36
N TYR A 305 2.98 20.13 -0.87
CA TYR A 305 1.72 20.83 -0.70
C TYR A 305 1.81 22.08 0.19
N THR A 306 2.55 22.03 1.31
CA THR A 306 2.72 23.24 2.14
C THR A 306 3.34 24.38 1.32
N MET A 307 4.36 24.09 0.49
CA MET A 307 4.96 25.10 -0.38
C MET A 307 3.97 25.59 -1.43
N LEU A 308 3.25 24.67 -2.09
CA LEU A 308 2.22 25.02 -3.07
C LEU A 308 1.19 25.98 -2.46
N LYS A 309 0.62 25.63 -1.30
CA LYS A 309 -0.43 26.40 -0.63
C LYS A 309 0.06 27.75 -0.15
N ASP A 310 1.22 27.80 0.49
CA ASP A 310 1.72 29.03 1.09
C ASP A 310 2.29 29.99 0.05
N SER A 311 2.83 29.49 -1.07
CA SER A 311 3.62 30.30 -2.01
C SER A 311 3.04 30.42 -3.42
N LEU A 312 2.24 29.46 -3.91
CA LEU A 312 1.81 29.41 -5.31
C LEU A 312 0.28 29.49 -5.51
N ILE A 313 -0.54 28.90 -4.64
CA ILE A 313 -2.00 28.92 -4.81
C ILE A 313 -2.50 30.37 -4.82
N ASN A 314 -3.00 30.82 -5.98
CA ASN A 314 -3.48 32.19 -6.23
C ASN A 314 -2.42 33.30 -5.96
N LYS A 315 -1.14 32.99 -6.14
CA LYS A 315 0.00 33.88 -5.93
C LYS A 315 0.97 33.80 -7.11
N ASN A 316 1.85 34.78 -7.24
CA ASN A 316 2.96 34.75 -8.22
C ASN A 316 2.52 34.41 -9.66
N GLY A 317 1.38 34.98 -10.10
CA GLY A 317 0.82 34.76 -11.44
C GLY A 317 0.11 33.40 -11.64
N TYR A 318 0.22 32.47 -10.68
CA TYR A 318 -0.56 31.24 -10.69
C TYR A 318 -2.00 31.50 -10.24
N LYS A 319 -2.94 30.92 -10.98
CA LYS A 319 -4.36 30.85 -10.61
C LYS A 319 -4.76 29.41 -10.36
N ALA A 320 -5.47 29.17 -9.27
CA ALA A 320 -6.02 27.85 -8.98
C ALA A 320 -7.30 27.57 -9.77
N TYR A 321 -7.42 26.35 -10.24
CA TYR A 321 -8.56 25.84 -10.97
C TYR A 321 -8.88 24.43 -10.50
N ARG A 322 -10.08 23.94 -10.84
CA ARG A 322 -10.51 22.59 -10.53
C ARG A 322 -11.17 21.95 -11.74
N ASP A 323 -10.79 20.71 -12.02
CA ASP A 323 -11.57 19.82 -12.84
C ASP A 323 -12.62 19.12 -11.97
N LYS A 324 -13.84 19.64 -12.00
CA LYS A 324 -14.96 19.12 -11.20
C LYS A 324 -15.30 17.66 -11.50
N LYS A 325 -15.02 17.17 -12.72
CA LYS A 325 -15.30 15.78 -13.10
C LYS A 325 -14.21 14.86 -12.57
N ALA A 326 -12.95 15.26 -12.69
CA ALA A 326 -11.82 14.49 -12.18
C ALA A 326 -11.64 14.57 -10.66
N LYS A 327 -12.31 15.54 -10.00
CA LYS A 327 -12.14 15.90 -8.59
C LYS A 327 -10.70 16.31 -8.26
N ALA A 328 -10.06 17.01 -9.19
CA ALA A 328 -8.63 17.33 -9.12
C ALA A 328 -8.37 18.83 -9.28
N PRO A 329 -7.56 19.44 -8.40
CA PRO A 329 -7.12 20.82 -8.53
C PRO A 329 -5.90 20.92 -9.44
N TYR A 330 -5.67 22.11 -9.98
CA TYR A 330 -4.45 22.45 -10.71
C TYR A 330 -4.19 23.96 -10.69
N LEU A 331 -2.93 24.35 -10.77
CA LEU A 331 -2.50 25.72 -10.93
C LEU A 331 -2.12 25.98 -12.38
N TYR A 332 -2.39 27.19 -12.86
CA TYR A 332 -1.99 27.62 -14.19
C TYR A 332 -1.48 29.06 -14.15
N ASN A 333 -0.29 29.25 -14.69
CA ASN A 333 0.33 30.55 -14.93
C ASN A 333 0.44 30.75 -16.46
N ALA A 334 -0.38 31.65 -17.00
CA ALA A 334 -0.45 31.88 -18.43
C ALA A 334 0.79 32.60 -18.98
N ALA A 335 1.34 33.55 -18.21
CA ALA A 335 2.49 34.35 -18.62
C ALA A 335 3.76 33.48 -18.74
N GLU A 336 3.95 32.58 -17.77
CA GLU A 336 5.10 31.66 -17.76
C GLU A 336 4.84 30.35 -18.51
N LYS A 337 3.62 30.14 -19.02
CA LYS A 337 3.18 28.87 -19.62
C LYS A 337 3.43 27.67 -18.70
N LYS A 338 3.13 27.81 -17.41
CA LYS A 338 3.31 26.74 -16.41
C LYS A 338 1.99 26.17 -15.97
N PHE A 339 1.96 24.87 -15.76
CA PHE A 339 0.86 24.12 -15.17
C PHE A 339 1.37 23.26 -14.04
N ILE A 340 0.64 23.20 -12.93
CA ILE A 340 0.94 22.29 -11.81
C ILE A 340 -0.33 21.53 -11.46
N THR A 341 -0.31 20.20 -11.54
CA THR A 341 -1.35 19.34 -10.97
C THR A 341 -0.90 18.91 -9.58
N TYR A 342 -1.84 18.83 -8.63
CA TYR A 342 -1.54 18.54 -7.23
C TYR A 342 -2.79 18.00 -6.53
N GLU A 343 -2.65 17.72 -5.24
CA GLU A 343 -3.73 17.35 -4.32
C GLU A 343 -4.06 18.54 -3.40
N ASP A 344 -5.32 18.77 -3.02
CA ASP A 344 -5.68 19.75 -1.98
C ASP A 344 -6.70 19.20 -0.99
N GLU A 345 -7.12 19.99 0.01
CA GLU A 345 -8.04 19.49 1.04
C GLU A 345 -9.37 19.04 0.45
N GLU A 346 -9.85 19.65 -0.64
CA GLU A 346 -11.06 19.21 -1.31
C GLU A 346 -10.86 17.88 -2.03
N SER A 347 -9.77 17.68 -2.79
CA SER A 347 -9.52 16.37 -3.42
C SER A 347 -9.22 15.27 -2.40
N VAL A 348 -8.51 15.57 -1.32
CA VAL A 348 -8.30 14.65 -0.19
C VAL A 348 -9.63 14.26 0.45
N ARG A 349 -10.53 15.21 0.71
CA ARG A 349 -11.87 14.93 1.25
C ARG A 349 -12.67 13.98 0.34
N GLU A 350 -12.64 14.23 -0.96
CA GLU A 350 -13.33 13.39 -1.96
C GLU A 350 -12.75 11.97 -2.00
N LYS A 351 -11.42 11.82 -1.94
CA LYS A 351 -10.75 10.51 -1.85
C LYS A 351 -11.06 9.79 -0.54
N CYS A 352 -11.04 10.49 0.60
CA CYS A 352 -11.44 9.91 1.88
C CYS A 352 -12.90 9.44 1.86
N LYS A 353 -13.80 10.22 1.26
CA LYS A 353 -15.18 9.80 1.05
C LYS A 353 -15.27 8.53 0.18
N PHE A 354 -14.52 8.47 -0.92
CA PHE A 354 -14.46 7.28 -1.76
C PHE A 354 -13.98 6.04 -0.98
N VAL A 355 -12.94 6.20 -0.16
CA VAL A 355 -12.41 5.13 0.72
C VAL A 355 -13.49 4.57 1.64
N LEU A 356 -14.24 5.44 2.31
CA LEU A 356 -15.31 5.04 3.22
C LEU A 356 -16.49 4.39 2.47
N ASP A 357 -16.96 5.01 1.38
CA ASP A 357 -18.09 4.53 0.59
C ASP A 357 -17.83 3.12 0.00
N ASN A 358 -16.57 2.84 -0.36
CA ASN A 358 -16.16 1.58 -0.99
C ASN A 358 -15.49 0.61 -0.01
N LYS A 359 -15.47 0.93 1.29
CA LYS A 359 -14.89 0.07 2.36
C LYS A 359 -13.44 -0.33 2.08
N LEU A 360 -12.65 0.60 1.55
CA LEU A 360 -11.21 0.42 1.41
C LEU A 360 -10.57 0.33 2.80
N ALA A 361 -9.39 -0.30 2.88
CA ALA A 361 -8.62 -0.40 4.10
C ALA A 361 -8.28 0.97 4.69
N GLY A 362 -8.06 1.99 3.85
CA GLY A 362 -7.72 3.34 4.28
C GLY A 362 -7.00 4.15 3.21
N VAL A 363 -6.15 5.06 3.65
CA VAL A 363 -5.29 5.88 2.80
C VAL A 363 -3.82 5.74 3.17
N MET A 364 -2.98 5.92 2.16
CA MET A 364 -1.54 6.10 2.29
C MET A 364 -1.18 7.42 1.62
N PHE A 365 -0.16 8.13 2.13
CA PHE A 365 0.35 9.32 1.46
C PHE A 365 1.86 9.32 1.28
N TRP A 366 2.28 9.79 0.10
CA TRP A 366 3.66 10.17 -0.20
C TRP A 366 3.78 11.70 -0.25
N GLU A 367 4.56 12.35 0.60
CA GLU A 367 5.14 11.84 1.86
C GLU A 367 5.09 12.95 2.93
N TYR A 368 5.44 12.62 4.18
CA TYR A 368 5.24 13.51 5.32
C TYR A 368 5.93 14.87 5.17
N ASN A 369 7.17 14.91 4.68
CA ASN A 369 7.92 16.16 4.51
C ASN A 369 7.37 17.07 3.41
N SER A 370 6.44 16.59 2.60
CA SER A 370 5.78 17.39 1.56
C SER A 370 4.63 18.25 2.12
N ASP A 371 4.17 17.95 3.33
CA ASP A 371 3.15 18.73 4.04
C ASP A 371 3.51 19.01 5.51
N PRO A 372 4.61 19.73 5.80
CA PRO A 372 5.07 20.01 7.16
C PRO A 372 4.10 20.84 8.01
N LYS A 373 3.11 21.51 7.41
CA LYS A 373 2.01 22.18 8.13
C LYS A 373 0.76 21.33 8.28
N GLU A 374 0.81 20.08 7.81
CA GLU A 374 -0.22 19.05 7.98
C GLU A 374 -1.60 19.45 7.43
N TYR A 375 -1.67 20.35 6.45
CA TYR A 375 -2.94 20.79 5.87
C TYR A 375 -3.74 19.63 5.27
N LEU A 376 -3.08 18.71 4.58
CA LEU A 376 -3.70 17.52 3.99
C LEU A 376 -3.87 16.41 5.01
N LEU A 377 -2.90 16.22 5.90
CA LEU A 377 -3.00 15.21 6.97
C LEU A 377 -4.16 15.51 7.93
N ASP A 378 -4.38 16.78 8.26
CA ASP A 378 -5.54 17.23 9.04
C ASP A 378 -6.85 16.89 8.36
N GLU A 379 -6.90 17.04 7.04
CA GLU A 379 -8.09 16.72 6.26
C GLU A 379 -8.33 15.21 6.21
N VAL A 380 -7.28 14.40 6.04
CA VAL A 380 -7.37 12.93 6.17
C VAL A 380 -7.92 12.56 7.55
N ASN A 381 -7.31 13.07 8.61
CA ASN A 381 -7.68 12.76 9.98
C ASN A 381 -9.14 13.13 10.27
N ARG A 382 -9.55 14.35 9.86
CA ARG A 382 -10.92 14.84 10.03
C ARG A 382 -11.96 13.98 9.35
N ASN A 383 -11.66 13.33 8.21
CA ASN A 383 -12.65 12.53 7.48
C ASN A 383 -12.63 11.05 7.86
N LEU A 384 -11.47 10.47 8.15
CA LEU A 384 -11.35 9.04 8.44
C LEU A 384 -11.52 8.70 9.94
N ASN A 385 -11.39 9.69 10.83
CA ASN A 385 -11.57 9.50 12.27
C ASN A 385 -12.89 10.05 12.82
N LYS A 386 -13.88 10.38 11.97
CA LYS A 386 -15.23 10.77 12.43
C LYS A 386 -15.89 9.59 13.15
N GLY A 387 -15.82 9.61 14.48
CA GLY A 387 -16.28 8.53 15.34
C GLY A 387 -15.53 8.47 16.68
N VAL A 388 -14.37 9.12 16.79
CA VAL A 388 -13.69 9.36 18.06
C VAL A 388 -13.89 10.83 18.44
N THR A 389 -15.05 11.16 19.00
CA THR A 389 -15.14 12.33 19.87
C THR A 389 -14.12 12.14 20.99
N GLN A 390 -13.18 13.07 21.12
CA GLN A 390 -12.35 13.18 22.33
C GLN A 390 -13.22 13.41 23.55
#